data_AF-A0A929GH77-F1
#
_entry.id   AF-A0A929GH77-F1
#
_cell.length_a   1.000
_cell.length_b   1.000
_cell.length_c   1.000
_cell.angle_alpha   90.00
_cell.angle_beta   90.00
_cell.angle_gamma   90.00
#
_symmetry.space_group_name_H-M   'P 1'
#
loop_
_entity.id
_entity.type
_entity.pdbx_description
1 polymer ?
#
loop_
_entity_poly.entity_id
_entity_poly.type
_entity_poly.pdbx_seq_one_letter_code
_entity_poly.pdbx_strand_id
1 'polypeptide(L)'
;MITTILIITIILLVGLGCGVAIWFVFRRRKEAGSKKPDEETTTSFRWSYISLPLVFLFLSIILSACFYHLLPADVAYHFKLDGTPDKWLSREMIIIWVLIPQFILTLMAGAITWGVTKLVYRFKQTAGTWIKPGMILSVMGNLIALPQFIGFFAMLDIFSYNLRQAHIMPMWIFLLIILGLFTIALVVFLIFIVTRARRHTRRTSSD
;
A
#
# COMPACT_ATOMS: atom_id res chain seq x y z
N MET A 1 19.05 -9.32 -1.67
CA MET A 1 17.77 -9.93 -1.25
C MET A 1 16.66 -8.90 -1.06
N ILE A 2 16.90 -7.82 -0.29
CA ILE A 2 15.90 -6.75 -0.08
C ILE A 2 15.43 -6.08 -1.39
N THR A 3 16.36 -5.81 -2.32
CA THR A 3 16.04 -5.24 -3.64
C THR A 3 15.17 -6.15 -4.50
N THR A 4 15.50 -7.43 -4.59
CA THR A 4 14.73 -8.43 -5.35
C THR A 4 13.33 -8.63 -4.78
N ILE A 5 13.21 -8.62 -3.46
CA ILE A 5 11.92 -8.77 -2.75
C ILE A 5 11.06 -7.51 -2.89
N LEU A 6 11.64 -6.31 -2.80
CA LEU A 6 10.95 -5.06 -3.11
C LEU A 6 10.42 -5.05 -4.53
N ILE A 7 11.23 -5.48 -5.50
CA ILE A 7 10.81 -5.58 -6.91
C ILE A 7 9.65 -6.57 -7.06
N ILE A 8 9.72 -7.75 -6.45
CA ILE A 8 8.63 -8.75 -6.49
C ILE A 8 7.36 -8.22 -5.82
N THR A 9 7.49 -7.51 -4.71
CA THR A 9 6.36 -6.92 -3.98
C THR A 9 5.71 -5.79 -4.79
N ILE A 10 6.51 -4.96 -5.45
CA ILE A 10 6.05 -3.93 -6.38
C ILE A 10 5.34 -4.58 -7.57
N ILE A 11 5.93 -5.62 -8.18
CA ILE A 11 5.32 -6.34 -9.30
C ILE A 11 3.99 -6.99 -8.88
N LEU A 12 3.91 -7.58 -7.69
CA LEU A 12 2.68 -8.15 -7.16
C LEU A 12 1.62 -7.09 -6.88
N LEU A 13 1.99 -5.94 -6.31
CA LEU A 13 1.06 -4.83 -6.03
C LEU A 13 0.59 -4.13 -7.30
N VAL A 14 1.48 -3.95 -8.29
CA VAL A 14 1.13 -3.44 -9.61
C VAL A 14 0.27 -4.45 -10.35
N GLY A 15 0.59 -5.75 -10.29
CA GLY A 15 -0.19 -6.82 -10.89
C GLY A 15 -1.59 -6.94 -10.28
N LEU A 16 -1.71 -6.83 -8.96
CA LEU A 16 -3.01 -6.79 -8.28
C LEU A 16 -3.79 -5.52 -8.61
N GLY A 17 -3.11 -4.36 -8.61
CA GLY A 17 -3.72 -3.07 -8.96
C GLY A 17 -4.24 -3.04 -10.40
N CYS A 18 -3.42 -3.49 -11.36
CA CYS A 18 -3.79 -3.64 -12.76
C CYS A 18 -4.87 -4.72 -12.94
N GLY A 19 -4.78 -5.85 -12.23
CA GLY A 19 -5.78 -6.92 -12.29
C GLY A 19 -7.15 -6.45 -11.79
N VAL A 20 -7.19 -5.70 -10.69
CA VAL A 20 -8.42 -5.10 -10.15
C VAL A 20 -8.96 -4.02 -11.10
N ALA A 21 -8.11 -3.16 -11.67
CA ALA A 21 -8.52 -2.15 -12.64
C ALA A 21 -9.08 -2.77 -13.93
N ILE A 22 -8.41 -3.78 -14.48
CA ILE A 22 -8.84 -4.52 -15.68
C ILE A 22 -10.14 -5.27 -15.40
N TRP A 23 -10.24 -5.96 -14.27
CA TRP A 23 -11.46 -6.65 -13.86
C TRP A 23 -12.63 -5.67 -13.68
N PHE A 24 -12.38 -4.50 -13.09
CA PHE A 24 -13.39 -3.45 -12.91
C PHE A 24 -13.87 -2.88 -14.26
N VAL A 25 -12.96 -2.66 -15.22
CA VAL A 25 -13.30 -2.23 -16.59
C VAL A 25 -14.09 -3.31 -17.33
N PHE A 26 -13.68 -4.58 -17.23
CA PHE A 26 -14.38 -5.70 -17.86
C PHE A 26 -15.79 -5.90 -17.28
N ARG A 27 -15.95 -5.75 -15.96
CA ARG A 27 -17.26 -5.81 -15.30
C ARG A 27 -18.17 -4.67 -15.75
N ARG A 28 -17.63 -3.45 -15.90
CA ARG A 28 -18.39 -2.28 -16.39
C ARG A 28 -18.92 -2.44 -17.81
N ARG A 29 -18.20 -3.10 -18.72
CA ARG A 29 -18.70 -3.37 -20.09
C ARG A 29 -19.94 -4.28 -20.10
N LYS A 30 -20.10 -5.15 -19.10
CA LYS A 30 -21.31 -6.00 -18.98
C LYS A 30 -22.54 -5.26 -18.45
N GLU A 31 -22.35 -4.20 -17.66
CA GLU A 31 -23.45 -3.49 -16.98
C GLU A 31 -23.92 -2.23 -17.76
N ALA A 32 -23.19 -1.79 -18.79
CA ALA A 32 -23.54 -0.63 -19.63
C ALA A 32 -24.76 -0.81 -20.57
N GLY A 33 -25.47 -1.93 -20.47
CA GLY A 33 -26.67 -2.22 -21.27
C GLY A 33 -27.99 -1.69 -20.70
N SER A 34 -28.02 -1.06 -19.51
CA SER A 34 -29.32 -0.61 -18.96
C SER A 34 -29.26 0.63 -18.07
N LYS A 35 -29.94 1.67 -18.59
CA LYS A 35 -30.67 2.76 -17.92
C LYS A 35 -29.95 4.05 -17.47
N LYS A 36 -30.74 5.12 -17.64
CA LYS A 36 -30.49 6.58 -17.54
C LYS A 36 -30.47 7.10 -16.09
N PRO A 37 -29.99 8.34 -15.85
CA PRO A 37 -29.42 8.76 -14.56
C PRO A 37 -30.39 9.57 -13.69
N ASP A 38 -30.33 9.36 -12.37
CA ASP A 38 -30.86 10.27 -11.35
C ASP A 38 -29.76 10.65 -10.33
N GLU A 39 -29.77 11.95 -10.01
CA GLU A 39 -29.16 12.80 -8.97
C GLU A 39 -27.77 12.58 -8.34
N GLU A 40 -27.14 13.74 -8.10
CA GLU A 40 -25.74 14.00 -7.82
C GLU A 40 -25.33 13.72 -6.36
N THR A 41 -24.45 12.74 -6.16
CA THR A 41 -23.49 12.78 -5.05
C THR A 41 -22.10 12.96 -5.61
N THR A 42 -21.58 14.18 -5.53
CA THR A 42 -20.24 14.57 -5.98
C THR A 42 -19.17 13.89 -5.12
N THR A 43 -18.60 12.78 -5.59
CA THR A 43 -17.43 12.17 -4.94
C THR A 43 -16.17 12.97 -5.27
N SER A 44 -15.91 14.04 -4.50
CA SER A 44 -14.68 14.82 -4.56
C SER A 44 -13.48 14.04 -3.99
N PHE A 45 -12.27 14.44 -4.36
CA PHE A 45 -11.04 13.86 -3.80
C PHE A 45 -10.99 14.12 -2.29
N ARG A 46 -10.65 13.08 -1.52
CA ARG A 46 -10.54 13.15 -0.06
C ARG A 46 -9.13 12.74 0.37
N TRP A 47 -8.50 13.56 1.21
CA TRP A 47 -7.18 13.29 1.79
C TRP A 47 -7.07 11.94 2.52
N SER A 48 -8.18 11.46 3.09
CA SER A 48 -8.26 10.15 3.72
C SER A 48 -7.83 8.99 2.79
N TYR A 49 -7.95 9.16 1.46
CA TYR A 49 -7.57 8.13 0.49
C TYR A 49 -6.07 7.87 0.41
N ILE A 50 -5.24 8.83 0.81
CA ILE A 50 -3.77 8.71 0.80
C ILE A 50 -3.16 9.03 2.16
N SER A 51 -3.97 8.99 3.22
CA SER A 51 -3.53 9.36 4.57
C SER A 51 -2.44 8.43 5.11
N LEU A 52 -2.54 7.12 4.91
CA LEU A 52 -1.53 6.17 5.40
C LEU A 52 -0.17 6.35 4.70
N PRO A 53 -0.10 6.45 3.35
CA PRO A 53 1.16 6.78 2.68
C PRO A 53 1.81 8.08 3.15
N LEU A 54 0.98 9.10 3.36
CA LEU A 54 1.43 10.41 3.83
C LEU A 54 2.03 10.31 5.24
N VAL A 55 1.36 9.59 6.14
CA VAL A 55 1.82 9.36 7.52
C VAL A 55 3.18 8.66 7.54
N PHE A 56 3.37 7.59 6.75
CA PHE A 56 4.66 6.89 6.70
C PHE A 56 5.78 7.75 6.13
N LEU A 57 5.50 8.56 5.11
CA LEU A 57 6.46 9.51 4.58
C LEU A 57 6.87 10.53 5.64
N PHE A 58 5.90 11.13 6.34
CA PHE A 58 6.18 12.10 7.41
C PHE A 58 6.96 11.48 8.57
N LEU A 59 6.57 10.29 9.03
CA LEU A 59 7.30 9.56 10.07
C LEU A 59 8.74 9.31 9.67
N SER A 60 8.99 8.96 8.40
CA SER A 60 10.35 8.71 7.91
C SER A 60 11.16 9.99 7.79
N ILE A 61 10.55 11.11 7.38
CA ILE A 61 11.21 12.42 7.40
C ILE A 61 11.60 12.82 8.82
N ILE A 62 10.67 12.70 9.79
CA ILE A 62 10.92 12.99 11.21
C ILE A 62 12.05 12.11 11.74
N LEU A 63 11.99 10.81 11.48
CA LEU A 63 13.01 9.86 11.90
C LEU A 63 14.38 10.22 11.32
N SER A 64 14.47 10.52 10.02
CA SER A 64 15.69 11.00 9.39
C SER A 64 16.22 12.25 10.07
N ALA A 65 15.37 13.27 10.28
CA ALA A 65 15.79 14.53 10.87
C ALA A 65 16.30 14.37 12.31
N CYS A 66 15.62 13.58 13.13
CA CYS A 66 16.00 13.34 14.52
C CYS A 66 17.30 12.53 14.66
N PHE A 67 17.48 11.51 13.82
CA PHE A 67 18.62 10.58 13.93
C PHE A 67 19.80 10.95 13.00
N TYR A 68 19.63 11.92 12.10
CA TYR A 68 20.69 12.35 11.16
C TYR A 68 22.02 12.60 11.85
N HIS A 69 22.00 13.44 12.88
CA HIS A 69 23.19 13.86 13.59
C HIS A 69 23.82 12.74 14.45
N LEU A 70 23.05 11.68 14.73
CA LEU A 70 23.49 10.54 15.53
C LEU A 70 24.07 9.41 14.68
N LEU A 71 23.86 9.44 13.36
CA LEU A 71 24.37 8.42 12.47
C LEU A 71 25.86 8.65 12.16
N PRO A 72 26.69 7.57 12.13
CA PRO A 72 28.07 7.66 11.69
C PRO A 72 28.17 8.11 10.22
N ALA A 73 29.36 8.53 9.78
CA ALA A 73 29.60 8.94 8.40
C ALA A 73 29.31 7.81 7.39
N ASP A 74 29.71 6.59 7.75
CA ASP A 74 29.41 5.36 7.01
C ASP A 74 28.39 4.53 7.77
N VAL A 75 27.31 4.17 7.07
CA VAL A 75 26.15 3.48 7.63
C VAL A 75 26.05 2.09 7.02
N ALA A 76 26.03 1.07 7.87
CA ALA A 76 25.76 -0.30 7.45
C ALA A 76 24.28 -0.43 7.07
N TYR A 77 23.99 -0.90 5.86
CA TYR A 77 22.60 -0.97 5.35
C TYR A 77 22.19 -2.36 4.84
N HIS A 78 23.17 -3.22 4.56
CA HIS A 78 22.94 -4.59 4.15
C HIS A 78 23.55 -5.53 5.17
N PHE A 79 22.73 -6.48 5.61
CA PHE A 79 23.10 -7.47 6.62
C PHE A 79 22.98 -8.86 6.03
N LYS A 80 23.93 -9.73 6.39
CA LYS A 80 23.87 -11.17 6.12
C LYS A 80 22.84 -11.84 7.05
N LEU A 81 22.57 -13.12 6.80
CA LEU A 81 21.63 -13.92 7.62
C LEU A 81 22.10 -14.07 9.08
N ASP A 82 23.40 -13.95 9.32
CA ASP A 82 24.03 -13.95 10.65
C ASP A 82 23.93 -12.57 11.35
N GLY A 83 23.33 -11.56 10.70
CA GLY A 83 23.20 -10.21 11.21
C GLY A 83 24.44 -9.34 11.02
N THR A 84 25.53 -9.87 10.45
CA THR A 84 26.75 -9.11 10.22
C THR A 84 26.61 -8.13 9.04
N PRO A 85 27.18 -6.92 9.14
CA PRO A 85 27.11 -5.93 8.07
C PRO A 85 28.02 -6.34 6.91
N ASP A 86 27.48 -6.28 5.70
CA ASP A 86 28.18 -6.68 4.46
C ASP A 86 28.36 -5.51 3.51
N LYS A 87 27.48 -4.51 3.57
CA LYS A 87 27.59 -3.30 2.74
C LYS A 87 27.35 -2.05 3.56
N TRP A 88 28.17 -1.05 3.25
CA TRP A 88 28.21 0.26 3.86
C TRP A 88 27.96 1.31 2.80
N LEU A 89 27.36 2.42 3.21
CA LEU A 89 27.09 3.54 2.33
C LEU A 89 27.13 4.82 3.15
N SER A 90 27.45 5.95 2.50
CA SER A 90 27.49 7.22 3.24
C SER A 90 26.12 7.55 3.81
N ARG A 91 26.12 8.21 4.97
CA ARG A 91 24.91 8.65 5.67
C ARG A 91 23.95 9.42 4.77
N GLU A 92 24.45 10.35 3.96
CA GLU A 92 23.61 11.15 3.05
C GLU A 92 22.92 10.25 2.03
N MET A 93 23.67 9.31 1.48
CA MET A 93 23.19 8.45 0.42
C MET A 93 22.19 7.42 0.96
N ILE A 94 22.35 6.91 2.19
CA ILE A 94 21.31 6.09 2.85
C ILE A 94 20.01 6.85 3.00
N ILE A 95 20.06 8.11 3.43
CA ILE A 95 18.85 8.91 3.63
C ILE A 95 18.14 9.15 2.31
N ILE A 96 18.89 9.47 1.25
CA ILE A 96 18.37 9.61 -0.10
C ILE A 96 17.72 8.29 -0.55
N TRP A 97 18.42 7.16 -0.40
CA TRP A 97 17.93 5.84 -0.81
C TRP A 97 16.69 5.38 -0.08
N VAL A 98 16.46 5.83 1.16
CA VAL A 98 15.28 5.47 1.92
C VAL A 98 14.12 6.44 1.67
N LEU A 99 14.38 7.74 1.65
CA LEU A 99 13.33 8.76 1.52
C LEU A 99 12.80 8.88 0.09
N ILE A 100 13.65 8.79 -0.94
CA ILE A 100 13.20 8.94 -2.34
C ILE A 100 12.17 7.88 -2.72
N PRO A 101 12.39 6.56 -2.48
CA PRO A 101 11.39 5.56 -2.81
C PRO A 101 10.07 5.78 -2.07
N GLN A 102 10.12 6.19 -0.79
CA GLN A 102 8.91 6.50 -0.05
C GLN A 102 8.16 7.70 -0.64
N PHE A 103 8.87 8.76 -1.01
CA PHE A 103 8.27 9.93 -1.63
C PHE A 103 7.58 9.57 -2.96
N ILE A 104 8.26 8.80 -3.81
CA ILE A 104 7.71 8.31 -5.09
C ILE A 104 6.45 7.46 -4.86
N LEU A 105 6.47 6.56 -3.87
CA LEU A 105 5.29 5.75 -3.53
C LEU A 105 4.11 6.61 -3.08
N THR A 106 4.33 7.63 -2.24
CA THR A 106 3.25 8.56 -1.84
C THR A 106 2.69 9.31 -3.05
N LEU A 107 3.54 9.81 -3.94
CA LEU A 107 3.09 10.47 -5.17
C LEU A 107 2.29 9.54 -6.07
N MET A 108 2.74 8.29 -6.20
CA MET A 108 2.03 7.26 -6.96
C MET A 108 0.65 6.97 -6.36
N ALA A 109 0.53 6.90 -5.03
CA ALA A 109 -0.75 6.76 -4.35
C ALA A 109 -1.70 7.94 -4.64
N GLY A 110 -1.17 9.16 -4.60
CA GLY A 110 -1.90 10.37 -4.99
C GLY A 110 -2.36 10.32 -6.45
N ALA A 111 -1.46 10.03 -7.37
CA ALA A 111 -1.73 9.98 -8.80
C ALA A 111 -2.77 8.92 -9.17
N ILE A 112 -2.66 7.71 -8.60
CA ILE A 112 -3.62 6.63 -8.82
C ILE A 112 -5.00 7.03 -8.29
N THR A 113 -5.06 7.51 -7.04
CA THR A 113 -6.32 7.90 -6.41
C THR A 113 -7.00 9.04 -7.17
N TRP A 114 -6.22 10.06 -7.54
CA TRP A 114 -6.68 11.19 -8.33
C TRP A 114 -7.17 10.76 -9.72
N GLY A 115 -6.37 9.94 -10.42
CA GLY A 115 -6.70 9.40 -11.74
C GLY A 115 -7.99 8.60 -11.74
N VAL A 116 -8.18 7.72 -10.76
CA VAL A 116 -9.43 6.95 -10.61
C VAL A 116 -10.60 7.84 -10.23
N THR A 117 -10.42 8.82 -9.33
CA THR A 117 -11.48 9.79 -8.99
C THR A 117 -11.95 10.57 -10.23
N LYS A 118 -11.00 11.03 -11.07
CA LYS A 118 -11.29 11.74 -12.31
C LYS A 118 -11.97 10.85 -13.37
N LEU A 119 -11.59 9.58 -13.45
CA LEU A 119 -12.24 8.58 -14.30
C LEU A 119 -13.68 8.31 -13.84
N VAL A 120 -13.91 8.14 -12.53
CA VAL A 120 -15.25 7.97 -11.96
C VAL A 120 -16.15 9.16 -12.28
N TYR A 121 -15.61 10.39 -12.20
CA TYR A 121 -16.33 11.60 -12.61
C TYR A 121 -16.68 11.60 -14.11
N ARG A 122 -15.73 11.24 -14.98
CA ARG A 122 -15.96 11.20 -16.43
C ARG A 122 -16.95 10.12 -16.87
N PHE A 123 -17.01 9.00 -16.17
CA PHE A 123 -17.88 7.86 -16.50
C PHE A 123 -19.14 7.80 -15.61
N LYS A 124 -19.80 8.96 -15.41
CA LYS A 124 -21.03 9.18 -14.61
C LYS A 124 -21.67 7.88 -14.14
N GLN A 125 -21.50 7.62 -12.85
CA GLN A 125 -21.75 6.35 -12.20
C GLN A 125 -23.24 5.98 -12.24
N THR A 126 -23.62 5.01 -13.09
CA THR A 126 -24.92 4.34 -13.00
C THR A 126 -24.94 3.53 -11.70
N ALA A 127 -25.80 3.94 -10.78
CA ALA A 127 -25.97 3.32 -9.47
C ALA A 127 -26.47 1.87 -9.61
N GLY A 128 -25.88 0.98 -8.82
CA GLY A 128 -26.25 -0.44 -8.78
C GLY A 128 -25.22 -1.34 -8.09
N THR A 129 -24.01 -0.85 -7.82
CA THR A 129 -23.00 -1.60 -7.06
C THR A 129 -23.06 -1.26 -5.58
N TRP A 130 -23.33 -2.29 -4.77
CA TRP A 130 -23.55 -2.23 -3.31
C TRP A 130 -22.34 -1.77 -2.48
N ILE A 131 -21.19 -1.52 -3.12
CA ILE A 131 -19.93 -1.11 -2.48
C ILE A 131 -19.72 0.38 -2.73
N LYS A 132 -19.62 1.18 -1.66
CA LYS A 132 -19.41 2.63 -1.72
C LYS A 132 -18.10 2.93 -2.49
N PRO A 133 -18.13 3.73 -3.58
CA PRO A 133 -16.95 4.00 -4.41
C PRO A 133 -15.79 4.64 -3.64
N GLY A 134 -16.11 5.51 -2.67
CA GLY A 134 -15.12 6.12 -1.78
C GLY A 134 -14.40 5.12 -0.88
N MET A 135 -15.03 3.99 -0.52
CA MET A 135 -14.37 2.92 0.24
C MET A 135 -13.34 2.19 -0.63
N ILE A 136 -13.66 1.90 -1.89
CA ILE A 136 -12.72 1.28 -2.84
C ILE A 136 -11.53 2.22 -3.11
N LEU A 137 -11.80 3.50 -3.37
CA LEU A 137 -10.77 4.53 -3.54
C LEU A 137 -9.85 4.64 -2.32
N SER A 138 -10.43 4.60 -1.11
CA SER A 138 -9.66 4.62 0.15
C SER A 138 -8.78 3.39 0.32
N VAL A 139 -9.31 2.19 0.07
CA VAL A 139 -8.52 0.95 0.17
C VAL A 139 -7.40 0.94 -0.87
N MET A 140 -7.68 1.34 -2.10
CA MET A 140 -6.70 1.29 -3.20
C MET A 140 -5.57 2.31 -3.01
N GLY A 141 -5.89 3.55 -2.62
CA GLY A 141 -4.89 4.59 -2.35
C GLY A 141 -4.01 4.27 -1.14
N ASN A 142 -4.59 3.68 -0.09
CA ASN A 142 -3.84 3.30 1.11
C ASN A 142 -3.10 1.95 0.98
N LEU A 143 -3.37 1.12 -0.03
CA LEU A 143 -2.65 -0.14 -0.24
C LEU A 143 -1.14 0.08 -0.42
N ILE A 144 -0.76 1.22 -0.99
CA ILE A 144 0.64 1.63 -1.19
C ILE A 144 1.37 1.92 0.13
N ALA A 145 0.63 2.10 1.23
CA ALA A 145 1.23 2.23 2.55
C ALA A 145 1.97 0.95 2.98
N LEU A 146 1.62 -0.22 2.43
CA LEU A 146 2.25 -1.48 2.80
C LEU A 146 3.73 -1.56 2.39
N PRO A 147 4.12 -1.33 1.13
CA PRO A 147 5.54 -1.26 0.76
C PRO A 147 6.28 -0.10 1.45
N GLN A 148 5.59 1.01 1.74
CA GLN A 148 6.19 2.11 2.52
C GLN A 148 6.43 1.73 3.98
N PHE A 149 5.52 0.97 4.60
CA PHE A 149 5.69 0.44 5.95
C PHE A 149 6.90 -0.50 6.03
N ILE A 150 7.08 -1.37 5.04
CA ILE A 150 8.26 -2.23 4.93
C ILE A 150 9.53 -1.38 4.82
N GLY A 151 9.52 -0.35 3.96
CA GLY A 151 10.65 0.58 3.83
C GLY A 151 10.94 1.36 5.11
N PHE A 152 9.91 1.80 5.83
CA PHE A 152 10.05 2.49 7.12
C PHE A 152 10.64 1.57 8.19
N PHE A 153 10.20 0.31 8.26
CA PHE A 153 10.80 -0.65 9.17
C PHE A 153 12.27 -0.92 8.85
N ALA A 154 12.62 -1.06 7.56
CA ALA A 154 14.01 -1.21 7.14
C ALA A 154 14.86 -0.02 7.60
N MET A 155 14.33 1.20 7.49
CA MET A 155 14.97 2.41 7.98
C MET A 155 15.22 2.38 9.50
N LEU A 156 14.21 1.98 10.28
CA LEU A 156 14.32 1.84 11.72
C LEU A 156 15.37 0.82 12.14
N ASP A 157 15.43 -0.32 11.45
CA ASP A 157 16.39 -1.38 11.73
C ASP A 157 17.82 -0.94 11.40
N ILE A 158 18.03 -0.31 10.23
CA ILE A 158 19.32 0.29 9.85
C ILE A 158 19.76 1.32 10.90
N PHE A 159 18.87 2.22 11.30
CA PHE A 159 19.21 3.27 12.27
C PHE A 159 19.50 2.65 13.64
N SER A 160 18.66 1.72 14.12
CA SER A 160 18.89 1.05 15.41
C SER A 160 20.22 0.33 15.45
N TYR A 161 20.58 -0.38 14.37
CA TYR A 161 21.88 -1.05 14.28
C TYR A 161 23.04 -0.05 14.32
N ASN A 162 22.98 1.03 13.56
CA ASN A 162 24.10 1.99 13.49
C ASN A 162 24.24 2.84 14.77
N LEU A 163 23.16 3.03 15.55
CA LEU A 163 23.20 3.74 16.82
C LEU A 163 23.58 2.86 18.01
N ARG A 164 23.06 1.62 18.08
CA ARG A 164 23.14 0.76 19.28
C ARG A 164 23.75 -0.62 19.02
N GLN A 165 24.16 -0.91 17.78
CA GLN A 165 24.57 -2.25 17.34
C GLN A 165 23.50 -3.32 17.61
N ALA A 166 22.24 -2.90 17.69
CA ALA A 166 21.10 -3.75 18.01
C ALA A 166 20.11 -3.74 16.85
N HIS A 167 19.96 -4.91 16.22
CA HIS A 167 18.89 -5.20 15.28
C HIS A 167 17.56 -5.28 16.03
N ILE A 168 16.51 -4.67 15.47
CA ILE A 168 15.16 -4.76 16.07
C ILE A 168 14.63 -6.17 15.84
N MET A 169 14.69 -6.63 14.59
CA MET A 169 14.33 -7.97 14.19
C MET A 169 14.88 -8.22 12.77
N PRO A 170 15.35 -9.44 12.45
CA PRO A 170 15.78 -9.76 11.10
C PRO A 170 14.69 -9.47 10.06
N MET A 171 15.05 -8.71 9.02
CA MET A 171 14.12 -8.26 7.97
C MET A 171 13.32 -9.39 7.32
N TRP A 172 13.89 -10.59 7.20
CA TRP A 172 13.21 -11.75 6.64
C TRP A 172 12.09 -12.28 7.55
N ILE A 173 12.28 -12.29 8.87
CA ILE A 173 11.24 -12.65 9.85
C ILE A 173 10.11 -11.62 9.79
N PHE A 174 10.47 -10.33 9.81
CA PHE A 174 9.49 -9.25 9.71
C PHE A 174 8.63 -9.36 8.44
N LEU A 175 9.27 -9.66 7.31
CA LEU A 175 8.56 -9.86 6.04
C LEU A 175 7.64 -11.08 6.07
N LEU A 176 8.08 -12.21 6.64
CA LEU A 176 7.24 -13.40 6.79
C LEU A 176 6.02 -13.11 7.66
N ILE A 177 6.18 -12.32 8.73
CA ILE A 177 5.07 -11.88 9.58
C ILE A 177 4.10 -11.01 8.78
N ILE A 178 4.58 -10.00 8.05
CA ILE A 178 3.72 -9.13 7.23
C ILE A 178 2.98 -9.94 6.18
N LEU A 179 3.69 -10.81 5.45
CA LEU A 179 3.10 -11.61 4.38
C LEU A 179 2.05 -12.57 4.96
N GLY A 180 2.35 -13.24 6.06
CA GLY A 180 1.42 -14.11 6.77
C GLY A 180 0.16 -13.37 7.24
N LEU A 181 0.33 -12.21 7.90
CA LEU A 181 -0.80 -11.37 8.34
C LEU A 181 -1.64 -10.90 7.15
N PHE A 182 -1.00 -10.48 6.06
CA PHE A 182 -1.70 -10.05 4.85
C PHE A 182 -2.47 -11.19 4.20
N THR A 183 -1.89 -12.38 4.10
CA THR A 183 -2.56 -13.59 3.60
C THR A 183 -3.76 -13.94 4.48
N ILE A 184 -3.62 -13.94 5.80
CA ILE A 184 -4.72 -14.20 6.74
C ILE A 184 -5.84 -13.18 6.55
N ALA A 185 -5.50 -11.89 6.50
CA ALA A 185 -6.48 -10.82 6.28
C ALA A 185 -7.23 -11.01 4.95
N LEU A 186 -6.53 -11.40 3.88
CA LEU A 186 -7.12 -11.64 2.57
C LEU A 186 -8.04 -12.87 2.57
N VAL A 187 -7.65 -13.97 3.23
CA VAL A 187 -8.50 -15.16 3.40
C VAL A 187 -9.77 -14.84 4.20
N VAL A 188 -9.63 -14.13 5.33
CA VAL A 188 -10.78 -13.70 6.15
C VAL A 188 -11.71 -12.81 5.34
N PHE A 189 -11.16 -11.86 4.58
CA PHE A 189 -11.93 -10.97 3.72
C PHE A 189 -12.69 -11.73 2.62
N LEU A 190 -12.05 -12.72 1.98
CA LEU A 190 -12.71 -13.58 0.99
C LEU A 190 -13.85 -14.40 1.62
N ILE A 191 -13.61 -15.03 2.78
CA ILE A 191 -14.64 -15.78 3.51
C ILE A 191 -15.81 -14.85 3.87
N PHE A 192 -15.52 -13.63 4.34
CA PHE A 192 -16.54 -12.64 4.67
C PHE A 192 -17.39 -12.26 3.44
N ILE A 193 -16.78 -12.04 2.27
CA ILE A 193 -17.51 -11.74 1.04
C ILE A 193 -18.40 -12.93 0.63
N VAL A 194 -17.85 -14.15 0.63
CA VAL A 194 -18.58 -15.35 0.20
C VAL A 194 -19.75 -15.65 1.15
N THR A 195 -19.51 -15.58 2.45
CA THR A 195 -20.57 -15.80 3.46
C THR A 195 -21.67 -14.75 3.37
N ARG A 196 -21.32 -13.49 3.13
CA ARG A 196 -22.29 -12.40 2.94
C ARG A 196 -23.09 -12.56 1.64
N ALA A 197 -22.44 -12.96 0.54
CA ALA A 197 -23.11 -13.23 -0.73
C ALA A 197 -24.14 -14.37 -0.59
N ARG A 198 -23.77 -15.48 0.07
CA ARG A 198 -24.68 -16.61 0.34
C ARG A 198 -25.90 -16.24 1.18
N ARG A 199 -25.77 -15.31 2.13
CA ARG A 199 -26.90 -14.83 2.96
C ARG A 199 -27.91 -14.02 2.16
N HIS A 200 -27.49 -13.30 1.12
CA HIS A 200 -28.41 -12.55 0.25
C HIS A 200 -29.21 -13.46 -0.68
N THR A 201 -28.57 -14.49 -1.27
CA THR A 201 -29.27 -15.43 -2.16
C THR A 201 -30.36 -16.24 -1.44
N ARG A 202 -30.19 -16.52 -0.14
CA ARG A 202 -31.22 -17.21 0.67
C ARG A 202 -32.42 -16.34 1.04
N ARG A 203 -32.30 -15.01 1.02
CA ARG A 203 -33.44 -14.11 1.29
C ARG A 203 -34.34 -13.91 0.08
N THR A 204 -33.82 -14.07 -1.14
CA THR A 204 -34.59 -13.91 -2.38
C THR A 204 -35.24 -15.21 -2.87
N SER A 205 -35.05 -16.34 -2.17
CA SER A 205 -35.63 -17.64 -2.53
C SER A 205 -36.72 -18.11 -1.54
N SER A 206 -37.16 -17.24 -0.62
CA SER A 206 -38.22 -17.52 0.36
C SER A 206 -39.43 -16.59 0.22
N ASP A 207 -39.44 -15.76 -0.83
CA ASP A 207 -40.61 -15.02 -1.33
C ASP A 207 -41.07 -15.68 -2.63
#